data_AF-A0A3A8YF51-F1
#
_entry.id   AF-A0A3A8YF51-F1
#
_cell.length_a   1.000
_cell.length_b   1.000
_cell.length_c   1.000
_cell.angle_alpha   90.00
_cell.angle_beta   90.00
_cell.angle_gamma   90.00
#
_symmetry.space_group_name_H-M   'P 1'
#
loop_
_entity.id
_entity.type
_entity.pdbx_description
1 polymer ?
#
loop_
_entity_poly.entity_id
_entity_poly.type
_entity_poly.pdbx_seq_one_letter_code
_entity_poly.pdbx_strand_id
1 'polypeptide(L)'
;MYYNGTKGVIAVNLFQRSIEPRCAYCARGRELEPGQVVCSKKGVMSAGSHCRSFQYDPLKRVPPRPAKLSGTGLSDEEFKL
;
A
#
# COMPACT_ATOMS: atom_id res chain seq x y z
N MET A 1 3.51 2.77 -13.85
CA MET A 1 3.37 1.36 -14.29
C MET A 1 1.97 0.92 -13.91
N TYR A 2 1.23 0.48 -14.91
CA TYR A 2 -0.22 0.31 -14.92
C TYR A 2 -0.60 -1.03 -14.27
N TYR A 3 -1.64 -1.04 -13.44
CA TYR A 3 -2.28 -2.29 -13.02
C TYR A 3 -3.22 -2.73 -14.15
N ASN A 4 -2.69 -3.49 -15.11
CA ASN A 4 -3.50 -4.22 -16.08
C ASN A 4 -4.03 -5.49 -15.41
N GLY A 5 -5.36 -5.64 -15.49
CA GLY A 5 -6.07 -6.79 -14.97
C GLY A 5 -5.71 -8.07 -15.73
N THR A 6 -5.23 -9.06 -14.98
CA THR A 6 -5.33 -10.48 -15.33
C THR A 6 -5.68 -11.24 -14.06
N LYS A 7 -6.77 -12.00 -14.12
CA LYS A 7 -7.30 -12.83 -13.04
C LYS A 7 -6.29 -13.92 -12.70
N GLY A 8 -5.59 -13.76 -11.59
CA GLY A 8 -4.73 -14.76 -10.98
C GLY A 8 -4.65 -14.45 -9.50
N VAL A 9 -4.98 -15.42 -8.65
CA VAL A 9 -4.83 -15.29 -7.20
C VAL A 9 -3.32 -15.21 -6.95
N ILE A 10 -2.81 -13.99 -6.84
CA ILE A 10 -1.42 -13.75 -6.43
C ILE A 10 -1.35 -14.28 -5.00
N ALA A 11 -0.59 -15.35 -4.77
CA ALA A 11 -0.20 -15.75 -3.43
C ALA A 11 0.51 -14.56 -2.79
N VAL A 12 -0.22 -13.79 -1.99
CA VAL A 12 0.32 -12.61 -1.31
C VAL A 12 1.24 -13.16 -0.23
N ASN A 13 2.54 -13.17 -0.49
CA ASN A 13 3.50 -13.27 0.59
C ASN A 13 3.26 -12.07 1.52
N LEU A 14 2.58 -12.32 2.65
CA LEU A 14 2.17 -11.28 3.59
C LEU A 14 3.37 -10.51 4.16
N PHE A 15 4.57 -11.10 4.10
CA PHE A 15 5.80 -10.55 4.65
C PHE A 15 6.85 -10.29 3.54
N GLN A 16 6.54 -9.38 2.63
CA GLN A 16 7.52 -8.89 1.64
C GLN A 16 8.68 -8.16 2.33
N ARG A 17 9.91 -8.70 2.21
CA ARG A 17 11.14 -8.11 2.78
C ARG A 17 11.66 -6.91 2.01
N SER A 18 11.42 -6.84 0.70
CA SER A 18 11.83 -5.73 -0.16
C SER A 18 10.61 -4.92 -0.59
N ILE A 19 10.51 -3.70 -0.08
CA ILE A 19 9.48 -2.73 -0.46
C ILE A 19 10.20 -1.61 -1.20
N GLU A 20 9.73 -1.28 -2.41
CA GLU A 20 10.29 -0.16 -3.17
C GLU A 20 10.12 1.14 -2.37
N PRO A 21 11.12 2.02 -2.24
CA PRO A 21 10.96 3.26 -1.49
C PRO A 21 10.12 4.29 -2.28
N ARG A 22 9.12 4.89 -1.63
CA ARG A 22 8.33 6.00 -2.19
C ARG A 22 8.03 7.05 -1.14
N CYS A 23 8.07 8.33 -1.53
CA CYS A 23 7.79 9.47 -0.67
C CYS A 23 6.37 9.43 -0.07
N ALA A 24 5.41 8.82 -0.77
CA ALA A 24 4.04 8.60 -0.30
C ALA A 24 3.97 7.96 1.09
N TYR A 25 4.86 7.01 1.38
CA TYR A 25 4.94 6.31 2.67
C TYR A 25 6.28 6.56 3.38
N CYS A 26 6.85 7.75 3.17
CA CYS A 26 7.98 8.19 3.95
C CYS A 26 7.48 8.80 5.28
N ALA A 27 8.06 8.42 6.42
CA ALA A 27 7.76 8.99 7.74
C ALA A 27 7.90 10.53 7.77
N ARG A 28 8.88 11.03 7.00
CA ARG A 28 9.26 12.45 6.89
C ARG A 28 8.43 13.24 5.88
N GLY A 29 7.64 12.55 5.05
CA GLY A 29 6.77 13.16 4.04
C GLY A 29 5.39 13.50 4.62
N ARG A 30 4.76 14.53 4.08
CA ARG A 30 3.33 14.83 4.26
C ARG A 30 2.72 15.08 2.89
N GLU A 31 1.52 14.57 2.64
CA GLU A 31 0.81 14.83 1.40
C GLU A 31 0.49 16.32 1.29
N LEU A 32 0.73 16.89 0.11
CA LEU A 32 0.40 18.28 -0.22
C LEU A 32 -0.81 18.33 -1.15
N GLU A 33 -0.70 17.60 -2.25
CA GLU A 33 -1.73 17.41 -3.27
C GLU A 33 -1.65 15.96 -3.76
N PRO A 34 -2.68 15.45 -4.46
CA PRO A 34 -2.63 14.11 -5.04
C PRO A 34 -1.37 13.91 -5.90
N GLY A 35 -0.50 13.00 -5.45
CA GLY A 35 0.76 12.71 -6.15
C GLY A 35 1.94 13.62 -5.78
N GLN A 36 1.77 14.58 -4.87
CA GLN A 36 2.84 15.44 -4.34
C GLN A 36 2.98 15.32 -2.81
N VAL A 37 4.22 15.35 -2.36
CA VAL A 37 4.60 15.20 -0.94
C VAL A 37 5.57 16.30 -0.57
N VAL A 38 5.32 17.00 0.54
CA VAL A 38 6.31 17.89 1.17
C VAL A 38 7.21 17.06 2.08
N CYS A 39 8.50 17.04 1.76
CA CYS A 39 9.56 16.41 2.54
C CYS A 39 10.30 17.48 3.36
N SER A 40 10.40 17.27 4.68
CA SER A 40 11.15 18.17 5.58
C SER A 40 12.65 18.29 5.26
N LYS A 41 13.20 17.41 4.41
CA LYS A 41 14.62 17.44 3.99
C LYS A 41 14.85 17.90 2.55
N LYS A 42 13.83 17.92 1.70
CA LYS A 42 13.98 18.14 0.24
C LYS A 42 12.94 19.08 -0.37
N GLY A 43 11.92 19.51 0.38
CA GLY A 43 10.82 20.31 -0.15
C GLY A 43 9.79 19.46 -0.88
N VAL A 44 9.15 20.02 -1.91
CA VAL A 44 8.11 19.35 -2.70
C VAL A 44 8.72 18.24 -3.56
N MET A 45 8.16 17.04 -3.48
CA MET A 45 8.58 15.85 -4.20
C MET A 45 7.39 15.12 -4.81
N SER A 46 7.62 14.33 -5.87
CA SER A 46 6.62 13.38 -6.35
C SER A 46 6.40 12.28 -5.31
N ALA A 47 5.14 11.92 -5.04
CA ALA A 47 4.77 10.84 -4.15
C ALA A 47 5.38 9.48 -4.57
N GLY A 48 5.59 9.28 -5.88
CA GLY A 48 6.21 8.07 -6.43
C GLY A 48 7.74 8.04 -6.42
N SER A 49 8.40 9.15 -6.09
CA SER A 49 9.87 9.26 -6.01
C SER A 49 10.39 8.84 -4.64
N HIS A 50 11.72 8.80 -4.44
CA HIS A 50 12.33 8.72 -3.11
C HIS A 50 13.59 9.58 -3.06
N CYS A 51 13.98 10.00 -1.85
CA CYS A 51 15.27 10.64 -1.62
C CYS A 51 16.18 9.75 -0.76
N ARG A 52 17.46 10.10 -0.69
CA ARG A 52 18.44 9.40 0.18
C ARG A 52 18.07 9.43 1.66
N SER A 53 17.27 10.41 2.08
CA SER A 53 16.70 10.51 3.43
C SER A 53 15.32 9.86 3.51
N PHE A 54 15.07 8.77 2.80
CA PHE A 54 13.83 8.00 2.94
C PHE A 54 13.79 7.29 4.30
N GLN A 55 12.60 7.10 4.87
CA GLN A 55 12.35 6.28 6.05
C GLN A 55 10.95 5.70 5.90
N TYR A 56 10.85 4.38 5.82
CA TYR A 56 9.58 3.69 5.65
C TYR A 56 8.66 3.93 6.86
N ASP A 57 7.41 4.28 6.58
CA ASP A 57 6.34 4.40 7.56
C ASP A 57 5.24 3.37 7.24
N PRO A 58 5.17 2.25 7.98
CA PRO A 58 4.18 1.21 7.74
C PRO A 58 2.74 1.71 7.81
N LEU A 59 2.46 2.74 8.62
CA LEU A 59 1.10 3.24 8.84
C LEU A 59 0.58 4.07 7.65
N LYS A 60 1.47 4.58 6.81
CA LYS A 60 1.10 5.32 5.60
C LYS A 60 0.84 4.44 4.39
N ARG A 61 1.19 3.15 4.46
CA ARG A 61 0.90 2.21 3.39
C ARG A 61 -0.54 1.76 3.53
N VAL A 62 -1.37 2.04 2.52
CA VAL A 62 -2.74 1.53 2.44
C VAL A 62 -2.72 0.26 1.59
N PRO A 63 -2.98 -0.94 2.17
CA PRO A 63 -3.10 -2.16 1.39
C PRO A 63 -4.27 -2.05 0.40
N PRO A 64 -4.17 -2.69 -0.77
CA PRO A 64 -5.32 -2.86 -1.64
C PRO A 64 -6.48 -3.48 -0.86
N ARG A 65 -7.70 -2.98 -1.09
CA ARG A 65 -8.88 -3.53 -0.43
C ARG A 65 -8.94 -5.04 -0.68
N PRO A 66 -9.09 -5.89 0.35
CA PRO A 66 -9.18 -7.33 0.15
C PRO A 66 -10.35 -7.67 -0.76
N ALA A 67 -10.22 -8.80 -1.47
CA ALA A 67 -11.30 -9.30 -2.32
C ALA A 67 -12.56 -9.51 -1.47
N LYS A 68 -13.73 -9.18 -2.05
CA LYS A 68 -15.00 -9.51 -1.40
C LYS A 68 -15.08 -11.03 -1.27
N LEU A 69 -15.33 -11.50 -0.05
CA LEU A 69 -15.63 -12.89 0.21
C LEU A 69 -16.91 -13.26 -0.56
N SER A 70 -16.87 -14.34 -1.34
CA SER A 70 -18.07 -14.87 -2.00
C SER A 70 -18.91 -15.61 -0.96
N GLY A 71 -19.76 -14.87 -0.24
CA GLY A 71 -20.60 -15.41 0.85
C GLY A 71 -21.82 -16.22 0.40
N THR A 72 -21.93 -16.58 -0.88
CA THR A 72 -23.05 -17.39 -1.38
C THR A 72 -22.90 -18.83 -0.90
N GLY A 73 -23.68 -19.21 0.12
CA GLY A 73 -23.79 -20.59 0.60
C GLY A 73 -23.15 -20.89 1.96
N LEU A 74 -22.67 -19.88 2.69
CA LEU A 74 -22.19 -20.09 4.06
C LEU A 74 -23.38 -20.27 5.00
N SER A 75 -23.39 -21.36 5.78
CA SER A 75 -24.46 -21.64 6.75
C SER A 75 -24.04 -21.24 8.16
N ASP A 76 -25.00 -20.86 9.00
CA ASP A 76 -24.71 -20.44 10.39
C ASP A 76 -24.00 -21.53 11.22
N GLU A 77 -24.17 -22.80 10.86
CA GLU A 77 -23.51 -23.93 11.52
C GLU A 77 -21.99 -23.96 11.28
N GLU A 78 -21.49 -23.37 10.18
CA GLU A 78 -20.05 -23.26 9.91
C GLU A 78 -19.35 -22.23 10.81
N PHE A 79 -20.11 -21.47 11.60
CA PHE A 79 -19.60 -20.44 12.51
C PHE A 79 -19.69 -20.82 13.99
N LYS A 80 -20.18 -22.01 14.33
CA LYS A 80 -20.19 -22.51 15.72
C LYS A 80 -18.89 -23.25 16.03
N LEU A 81 -18.35 -23.01 17.23
CA LEU A 81 -17.04 -23.50 17.71
C LEU A 81 -17.15 -24.87 18.39
#